data_AF-A0A2E3ABQ5-F1
#
_entry.id   AF-A0A2E3ABQ5-F1
#
_cell.length_a   1.000
_cell.length_b   1.000
_cell.length_c   1.000
_cell.angle_alpha   90.00
_cell.angle_beta   90.00
_cell.angle_gamma   90.00
#
_symmetry.space_group_name_H-M   'P 1'
#
loop_
_entity.id
_entity.type
_entity.pdbx_description
1 polymer ?
#
loop_
_entity_poly.entity_id
_entity_poly.type
_entity_poly.pdbx_seq_one_letter_code
_entity_poly.pdbx_strand_id
1 'polypeptide(L)' 'MGQSIDRLSKKDIQVFLLYLIQEKKVSSSTQNQYINAIKFYYEKVLKQTKMVFTLERPNKTKKLPEILTEQEVLLIFK' A
#
# COMPACT_ATOMS: atom_id res chain seq x y z
N MET A 1 -18.02 -16.05 2.67
CA MET A 1 -18.31 -15.33 3.94
C MET A 1 -16.99 -14.90 4.55
N GLY A 2 -16.87 -13.67 5.02
CA GLY A 2 -15.64 -13.17 5.66
C GLY A 2 -15.45 -13.76 7.06
N GLN A 3 -14.21 -14.00 7.46
CA GLN A 3 -13.86 -14.41 8.83
C GLN A 3 -13.82 -13.19 9.76
N SER A 4 -14.08 -13.39 11.06
CA SER A 4 -13.86 -12.33 12.06
C SER A 4 -12.39 -11.96 12.11
N ILE A 5 -12.10 -10.67 12.27
CA ILE A 5 -10.74 -10.13 12.30
C ILE A 5 -9.92 -10.77 13.43
N ASP A 6 -10.55 -11.09 14.56
CA ASP A 6 -9.90 -11.68 15.74
C ASP A 6 -9.37 -13.09 15.51
N ARG A 7 -9.78 -13.75 14.42
CA ARG A 7 -9.35 -15.10 14.05
C ARG A 7 -8.31 -15.11 12.94
N LEU A 8 -7.96 -13.94 12.39
CA LEU A 8 -7.00 -13.86 11.30
C LEU A 8 -5.59 -14.08 11.83
N SER A 9 -4.91 -15.07 11.26
CA SER A 9 -3.50 -15.29 11.51
C SER A 9 -2.63 -14.38 10.64
N LYS A 10 -1.35 -14.25 11.01
CA LYS A 10 -0.35 -13.56 10.16
C LYS A 10 -0.26 -14.18 8.76
N LYS A 11 -0.51 -15.49 8.65
CA LYS A 11 -0.48 -16.22 7.37
C LYS A 11 -1.65 -15.80 6.49
N ASP A 12 -2.84 -15.59 7.05
CA ASP A 12 -4.01 -15.13 6.30
C ASP A 12 -3.80 -13.73 5.71
N ILE A 13 -3.19 -12.85 6.50
CA ILE A 13 -2.78 -11.51 6.04
C ILE A 13 -1.76 -11.62 4.90
N GLN A 14 -0.77 -12.51 5.01
CA GLN A 14 0.24 -12.70 3.97
C GLN A 14 -0.37 -13.25 2.68
N VAL A 15 -1.27 -14.23 2.77
CA VAL A 15 -2.01 -14.79 1.63
C VAL A 15 -2.85 -13.71 0.95
N PHE A 16 -3.55 -12.88 1.74
CA PHE A 16 -4.32 -11.76 1.19
C PHE A 16 -3.43 -10.75 0.46
N LEU A 17 -2.29 -10.39 1.03
CA LEU A 17 -1.34 -9.48 0.39
C LEU A 17 -0.75 -10.08 -0.89
N LEU A 18 -0.46 -11.38 -0.92
CA LEU A 18 -0.02 -12.08 -2.13
C LEU A 18 -1.11 -12.11 -3.20
N TYR A 19 -2.36 -12.35 -2.82
CA TYR A 19 -3.52 -12.27 -3.72
C TYR A 19 -3.63 -10.89 -4.39
N LEU A 20 -3.43 -9.81 -3.63
CA LEU A 20 -3.44 -8.46 -4.20
C LEU A 20 -2.35 -8.25 -5.26
N ILE A 21 -1.18 -8.87 -5.08
CA ILE A 21 -0.03 -8.74 -5.98
C ILE A 21 -0.21 -9.63 -7.21
N GLN A 22 -0.50 -10.91 -7.01
CA GLN A 22 -0.45 -11.92 -8.07
C GLN A 22 -1.73 -11.95 -8.91
N GLU A 23 -2.89 -11.92 -8.24
CA GLU A 23 -4.19 -12.06 -8.90
C GLU A 23 -4.77 -10.71 -9.29
N LYS A 24 -4.78 -9.74 -8.36
CA LYS A 24 -5.34 -8.41 -8.61
C LYS A 24 -4.37 -7.46 -9.30
N LYS A 25 -3.08 -7.78 -9.35
CA LYS A 25 -2.02 -6.96 -9.98
C LYS A 25 -2.10 -5.49 -9.59
N VAL A 26 -2.36 -5.22 -8.30
CA VAL A 26 -2.52 -3.84 -7.82
C VAL A 26 -1.20 -3.07 -7.96
N SER A 27 -1.31 -1.75 -8.11
CA SER A 27 -0.13 -0.89 -8.20
C SER A 27 0.72 -0.95 -6.92
N SER A 28 2.02 -0.63 -7.04
CA SER A 28 2.94 -0.55 -5.90
C SER A 28 2.48 0.43 -4.83
N SER A 29 1.84 1.54 -5.19
CA SER A 29 1.27 2.49 -4.22
C SER A 29 0.09 1.89 -3.49
N THR A 30 -0.80 1.20 -4.20
CA THR A 30 -1.94 0.47 -3.63
C THR A 30 -1.47 -0.61 -2.65
N GLN A 31 -0.51 -1.46 -3.04
CA GLN A 31 0.06 -2.47 -2.15
C GLN A 31 0.62 -1.84 -0.86
N ASN A 32 1.38 -0.76 -0.98
CA ASN A 32 1.93 -0.04 0.17
C ASN A 32 0.82 0.52 1.08
N GLN A 33 -0.27 1.02 0.50
CA GLN A 33 -1.41 1.52 1.25
C GLN A 33 -2.07 0.40 2.08
N TYR A 34 -2.32 -0.77 1.47
CA TYR A 34 -2.87 -1.92 2.19
C TYR A 34 -1.96 -2.39 3.32
N ILE A 35 -0.65 -2.52 3.08
CA ILE A 35 0.31 -2.93 4.11
C ILE A 35 0.30 -1.94 5.28
N ASN A 36 0.33 -0.64 5.00
CA ASN A 36 0.33 0.39 6.05
C ASN A 36 -0.98 0.45 6.81
N ALA A 37 -2.13 0.30 6.14
CA ALA A 37 -3.43 0.25 6.78
C ALA A 37 -3.56 -0.93 7.75
N ILE A 38 -3.13 -2.13 7.31
CA ILE A 38 -3.12 -3.33 8.15
C ILE A 38 -2.19 -3.12 9.35
N LYS A 39 -0.96 -2.63 9.14
CA LYS A 39 -0.04 -2.31 10.25
C LYS A 39 -0.65 -1.33 11.24
N PHE A 40 -1.24 -0.25 10.75
CA PHE A 40 -1.86 0.77 11.59
C PHE A 40 -2.97 0.18 12.45
N TYR A 41 -3.83 -0.66 11.89
CA TYR A 41 -4.90 -1.31 12.63
C TYR A 41 -4.34 -2.15 13.79
N TYR A 42 -3.40 -3.05 13.54
CA TYR A 42 -2.84 -3.90 14.60
C TYR A 42 -2.01 -3.11 15.63
N GLU A 43 -1.17 -2.17 15.19
CA GLU A 43 -0.25 -1.45 16.07
C GLU A 43 -0.91 -0.30 16.83
N LYS A 44 -1.82 0.44 16.20
CA LYS A 44 -2.40 1.67 16.75
C LYS A 44 -3.81 1.48 17.29
N VAL A 45 -4.63 0.68 16.61
CA VAL A 45 -6.01 0.43 17.06
C VAL A 45 -6.02 -0.68 18.11
N LEU A 46 -5.39 -1.82 17.83
CA LEU A 46 -5.32 -2.96 18.76
C LEU A 46 -4.15 -2.87 19.75
N LYS A 47 -3.30 -1.84 19.66
CA LYS A 47 -2.14 -1.61 20.54
C LYS A 47 -1.18 -2.80 20.65
N GLN A 48 -1.05 -3.59 19.58
CA GLN A 48 -0.11 -4.72 19.54
C GLN A 48 1.32 -4.26 19.21
N THR A 49 2.28 -5.15 19.43
CA THR A 49 3.69 -4.91 19.05
C THR A 49 3.84 -4.80 17.54
N LYS A 50 4.92 -4.12 17.10
CA LYS A 50 5.18 -3.87 15.68
C LYS A 50 5.13 -5.17 14.86
N MET A 51 4.31 -5.15 13.80
CA MET A 51 4.21 -6.29 12.90
C MET A 51 5.23 -6.15 11.77
N VAL A 52 6.14 -7.12 11.69
CA VAL A 52 7.05 -7.29 10.56
C VAL A 52 6.42 -8.28 9.60
N PHE A 53 6.16 -7.84 8.38
CA PHE A 53 5.74 -8.70 7.27
C PHE A 53 6.96 -8.96 6.40
N THR A 54 7.29 -10.24 6.17
CA THR A 54 8.36 -10.67 5.25
C THR A 54 7.82 -10.69 3.82
N LEU A 55 7.44 -9.53 3.32
CA LEU A 55 7.00 -9.36 1.94
C LEU A 55 8.00 -8.48 1.21
N GLU A 56 8.50 -8.96 0.08
CA GLU A 56 9.29 -8.13 -0.83
C GLU A 56 8.44 -6.95 -1.29
N ARG A 57 8.93 -5.75 -1.00
CA ARG A 57 8.23 -4.53 -1.38
C ARG A 57 8.68 -4.13 -2.78
N PRO A 58 7.75 -3.81 -3.69
CA PRO A 58 8.14 -3.31 -5.00
C PRO A 58 8.92 -2.00 -4.84
N ASN A 59 10.03 -1.89 -5.57
CA ASN A 59 10.81 -0.67 -5.60
C ASN A 59 9.95 0.50 -6.09
N LYS A 60 10.06 1.65 -5.42
CA LYS A 60 9.42 2.87 -5.92
C LYS A 60 10.03 3.23 -7.27
N THR A 61 9.20 3.27 -8.31
CA THR A 61 9.59 3.76 -9.63
C THR A 61 9.92 5.25 -9.53
N LYS A 62 11.15 5.64 -9.85
CA LYS A 62 11.52 7.04 -9.99
C LYS A 62 11.05 7.53 -11.36
N LYS A 63 9.97 8.32 -11.39
CA LYS A 63 9.55 9.02 -12.61
C LYS A 63 10.43 10.25 -12.81
N LEU A 64 10.71 10.58 -14.07
CA LEU A 64 11.33 11.85 -14.40
C LEU A 64 10.39 12.99 -13.99
N PRO A 65 10.93 14.12 -13.50
CA PRO A 65 10.11 15.29 -13.20
C PRO A 65 9.44 15.76 -14.49
N GLU A 66 8.14 15.95 -14.41
CA GLU A 66 7.37 16.59 -15.47
C GLU A 66 7.61 18.10 -15.32
N ILE A 67 8.14 18.73 -16.37
CA ILE A 67 8.37 20.17 -16.41
C ILE A 67 7.23 20.84 -17.16
N LEU A 68 6.80 21.99 -16.67
CA LEU A 68 5.82 22.81 -17.36
C LEU A 68 6.48 23.53 -18.53
N THR A 69 5.78 23.58 -19.65
CA THR A 69 6.08 24.47 -20.78
C THR A 69 5.76 25.92 -20.43
N GLU A 70 6.36 26.87 -21.15
CA GLU A 70 6.08 28.30 -20.95
C GLU A 70 4.58 28.63 -21.05
N GLN A 71 3.87 27.94 -21.94
CA GLN A 71 2.43 28.13 -22.15
C GLN A 71 1.60 27.64 -20.95
N GLU A 72 1.96 26.50 -20.35
CA GLU A 72 1.30 25.97 -19.15
C GLU A 72 1.53 26.88 -17.94
N VAL A 73 2.72 27.48 -17.83
CA VAL A 73 3.00 28.48 -16.79
C VAL A 73 2.11 29.70 -16.97
N LEU A 74 1.95 30.22 -18.19
CA LEU A 74 1.07 31.36 -18.47
C LEU A 74 -0.42 31.07 -18.17
N LEU A 75 -0.87 29.82 -18.32
CA LEU A 75 -2.25 29.41 -17.99
C LEU A 75 -2.53 29.36 -16.48
N ILE A 76 -1.52 29.10 -15.64
CA ILE A 76 -1.68 29.10 -14.18
C ILE A 76 -1.93 30.52 -13.63
N PHE A 77 -1.41 31.54 -14.32
CA PHE A 77 -1.48 32.94 -13.88
C PHE A 77 -2.58 33.77 -14.56
N LYS A 78 -3.43 33.15 -15.38
CA LYS A 78 -4.66 33.75 -15.92
C LYS A 78 -5.87 33.40 -15.07
#